data_AF-A0A7S0UQY8-F1
#
_entry.id   AF-A0A7S0UQY8-F1
#
_cell.length_a   1.000
_cell.length_b   1.000
_cell.length_c   1.000
_cell.angle_alpha   90.00
_cell.angle_beta   90.00
_cell.angle_gamma   90.00
#
_symmetry.space_group_name_H-M   'P 1'
#
loop_
_entity.id
_entity.type
_entity.pdbx_description
1 polymer ?
#
loop_
_entity_poly.entity_id
_entity_poly.type
_entity_poly.pdbx_seq_one_letter_code
_entity_poly.pdbx_strand_id
1 'polypeptide(L)'
;MLKFNPLQSCVDLSFWSELTERKLDKLKLSEEPIQITGFVSACRYSQIPSRVLVSDQSFIASLQSSDGSESVSGFNSEIGSESPTLRLGHSIPGTLLNTNSLDSFKNIDKTALLRKAAAEIVVDIASGAAEEDPSLLTRFVLLTHADLKKYIYYYWFCFPTIKVNPASLRSPPRRLSDALDPILANKISLVCDAWRNSNTSSLSPSPSSSPPSSSLPASILPLPPPSNSSPAPFWIVAVRFAPGSGSGSGSGDVDVAAYPLKDWRRLRLQRCDLGSDLAVNSIPNPDPNLDPNTGHPTPLAKSTVTDFYVAFSDPSHLTDAPAMSLRNFLTFAAATDFGGGGGAEGEGHERAPLKVICVRDSKGFMDHG
;
A
#
# COMPACT_ATOMS: atom_id res chain seq x y z
N MET A 1 20.41 9.84 -7.07
CA MET A 1 19.70 10.01 -5.79
C MET A 1 18.20 10.07 -6.08
N LEU A 2 17.37 9.33 -5.33
CA LEU A 2 15.91 9.35 -5.50
C LEU A 2 15.32 10.70 -5.00
N LYS A 3 14.54 11.35 -5.86
CA LYS A 3 13.75 12.55 -5.52
C LYS A 3 12.32 12.15 -5.19
N PHE A 4 11.61 13.02 -4.48
CA PHE A 4 10.22 12.76 -4.08
C PHE A 4 9.37 14.01 -4.28
N ASN A 5 8.12 13.81 -4.67
CA ASN A 5 7.14 14.87 -4.86
C ASN A 5 6.34 15.12 -3.56
N PRO A 6 6.27 16.36 -3.04
CA PRO A 6 5.44 16.69 -1.89
C PRO A 6 3.97 16.33 -2.08
N LEU A 7 3.32 15.82 -1.03
CA LEU A 7 1.88 15.59 -1.02
C LEU A 7 1.14 16.93 -1.00
N GLN A 8 0.02 16.97 -1.71
CA GLN A 8 -0.90 18.10 -1.71
C GLN A 8 -2.17 17.74 -0.93
N SER A 9 -2.78 18.74 -0.30
CA SER A 9 -4.04 18.61 0.43
C SER A 9 -5.19 19.29 -0.29
N CYS A 10 -6.40 18.81 -0.06
CA CYS A 10 -7.65 19.41 -0.48
C CYS A 10 -8.64 19.34 0.69
N VAL A 11 -9.25 20.46 1.05
CA VAL A 11 -10.29 20.48 2.07
C VAL A 11 -11.61 20.78 1.39
N ASP A 12 -12.57 19.86 1.49
CA ASP A 12 -13.92 20.11 1.00
C ASP A 12 -14.64 21.14 1.86
N LEU A 13 -15.61 21.85 1.29
CA LEU A 13 -16.42 22.79 2.06
C LEU A 13 -17.19 22.09 3.19
N SER A 14 -17.64 20.85 2.96
CA SER A 14 -18.36 20.06 3.96
C SER A 14 -17.55 19.82 5.23
N PHE A 15 -16.22 19.74 5.13
CA PHE A 15 -15.32 19.61 6.29
C PHE A 15 -15.47 20.80 7.26
N TRP A 16 -15.55 22.02 6.73
CA TRP A 16 -15.63 23.23 7.54
C TRP A 16 -16.99 23.39 8.22
N SER A 17 -18.06 23.00 7.53
CA SER A 17 -19.41 22.95 8.10
C SER A 17 -19.47 21.97 9.27
N GLU A 18 -18.97 20.74 9.08
CA GLU A 18 -18.93 19.70 10.12
C GLU A 18 -18.03 20.13 11.30
N LEU A 19 -16.86 20.72 11.02
CA LEU A 19 -15.97 21.23 12.07
C LEU A 19 -16.64 22.32 12.92
N THR A 20 -17.44 23.18 12.29
CA THR A 20 -18.16 24.25 12.98
C THR A 20 -19.24 23.71 13.91
N GLU A 21 -20.07 22.80 13.41
CA GLU A 21 -21.10 22.13 14.22
C GLU A 21 -20.47 21.40 15.41
N ARG A 22 -19.42 20.61 15.15
CA ARG A 22 -18.67 19.93 16.22
C ARG A 22 -18.05 20.90 17.21
N LYS A 23 -17.50 22.03 16.76
CA LYS A 23 -16.89 23.03 17.64
C LYS A 23 -17.92 23.69 18.56
N LEU A 24 -19.12 23.97 18.06
CA LEU A 24 -20.19 24.59 18.84
C LEU A 24 -20.82 23.61 19.84
N ASP A 25 -21.14 22.40 19.39
CA ASP A 25 -22.00 21.51 20.16
C ASP A 25 -21.22 20.51 21.02
N LYS A 26 -20.11 19.99 20.49
CA LYS A 26 -19.38 18.87 21.10
C LYS A 26 -18.07 19.32 21.75
N LEU A 27 -17.18 19.95 20.98
CA LEU A 27 -15.80 20.26 21.40
C LEU A 27 -15.75 21.48 22.33
N LYS A 28 -16.59 22.49 22.08
CA LYS A 28 -16.63 23.76 22.82
C LYS A 28 -15.25 24.42 22.89
N LEU A 29 -14.64 24.41 24.08
CA LEU A 29 -13.30 24.97 24.34
C LEU A 29 -12.18 23.93 24.30
N SER A 30 -12.50 22.65 24.05
CA SER A 30 -11.49 21.60 23.95
C SER A 30 -10.58 21.83 22.74
N GLU A 31 -9.27 21.76 22.99
CA GLU A 31 -8.22 21.71 21.97
C GLU A 31 -7.58 20.32 21.89
N GLU A 32 -8.25 19.30 22.43
CA GLU A 32 -7.75 17.93 22.36
C GLU A 32 -7.64 17.45 20.90
N PRO A 33 -6.61 16.64 20.57
CA PRO A 33 -6.48 16.08 19.24
C PRO A 33 -7.65 15.16 18.87
N ILE A 34 -8.20 15.34 17.68
CA ILE A 34 -9.32 14.54 17.17
C ILE A 34 -8.80 13.64 16.05
N GLN A 35 -9.08 12.34 16.13
CA GLN A 35 -8.77 11.43 15.02
C GLN A 35 -9.74 11.66 13.87
N ILE A 36 -9.20 11.81 12.67
CA ILE A 36 -9.92 11.99 11.41
C ILE A 36 -9.33 11.07 10.34
N THR A 37 -10.08 10.83 9.28
CA THR A 37 -9.61 10.05 8.12
C THR A 37 -9.45 10.95 6.91
N GLY A 38 -8.29 10.90 6.26
CA GLY A 38 -8.06 11.51 4.96
C GLY A 38 -8.23 10.47 3.86
N PHE A 39 -8.50 10.93 2.64
CA PHE A 39 -8.71 10.06 1.49
C PHE A 39 -7.77 10.47 0.36
N VAL A 40 -7.07 9.52 -0.24
CA VAL A 40 -6.14 9.80 -1.33
C VAL A 40 -6.13 8.65 -2.32
N SER A 41 -6.13 8.96 -3.61
CA SER A 41 -6.01 7.95 -4.67
C SER A 41 -4.64 8.01 -5.34
N ALA A 42 -4.32 6.98 -6.12
CA ALA A 42 -3.28 7.09 -7.13
C ALA A 42 -3.53 8.31 -8.05
N CYS A 43 -2.47 8.89 -8.57
CA CYS A 43 -2.56 9.97 -9.55
C CYS A 43 -3.27 9.48 -10.81
N ARG A 44 -4.28 10.22 -11.30
CA ARG A 44 -5.10 9.83 -12.46
C ARG A 44 -4.83 10.63 -13.74
N TYR A 45 -4.05 11.69 -13.59
CA TYR A 45 -3.82 12.68 -14.63
C TYR A 45 -2.35 13.08 -14.60
N SER A 46 -1.67 12.97 -15.74
CA SER A 46 -0.23 13.27 -15.86
C SER A 46 0.15 14.72 -15.50
N GLN A 47 -0.82 15.65 -15.51
CA GLN A 47 -0.56 17.07 -15.24
C GLN A 47 -0.91 17.50 -13.81
N ILE A 48 -1.69 16.70 -13.06
CA ILE A 48 -2.25 17.12 -11.77
C ILE A 48 -2.02 16.01 -10.75
N PRO A 49 -1.33 16.29 -9.62
CA PRO A 49 -1.18 15.31 -8.56
C PRO A 49 -2.52 14.99 -7.92
N SER A 50 -2.65 13.76 -7.42
CA SER A 50 -3.71 13.44 -6.49
C SER A 50 -3.48 14.18 -5.16
N ARG A 51 -4.55 14.55 -4.47
CA ARG A 51 -4.50 15.30 -3.22
C ARG A 51 -5.14 14.49 -2.11
N VAL A 52 -4.63 14.67 -0.90
CA VAL A 52 -5.27 14.18 0.32
C VAL A 52 -6.52 15.02 0.57
N LEU A 53 -7.68 14.42 0.40
CA LEU A 53 -8.99 15.01 0.62
C LEU A 53 -9.43 14.80 2.07
N VAL A 54 -9.93 15.86 2.70
CA VAL A 54 -10.74 15.76 3.92
C VAL A 54 -12.11 16.40 3.69
N SER A 55 -13.17 15.77 4.21
CA SER A 55 -14.57 16.20 4.08
C SER A 55 -15.32 15.93 5.40
N ASP A 56 -16.61 16.20 5.46
CA ASP A 56 -17.54 15.70 6.50
C ASP A 56 -17.31 14.21 6.88
N GLN A 57 -17.08 13.35 5.88
CA GLN A 57 -16.83 11.91 6.06
C GLN A 57 -15.55 11.60 6.84
N SER A 58 -14.60 12.54 6.86
CA SER A 58 -13.35 12.41 7.63
C SER A 58 -13.59 12.26 9.11
N PHE A 59 -14.73 12.74 9.62
CA PHE A 59 -15.09 12.65 11.03
C PHE A 59 -15.97 11.45 11.39
N ILE A 60 -16.48 10.72 10.38
CA ILE A 60 -17.36 9.55 10.58
C ILE A 60 -16.53 8.27 10.64
N ALA A 61 -15.58 8.12 9.72
CA ALA A 61 -14.70 6.95 9.67
C ALA A 61 -13.86 6.75 10.95
N SER A 62 -13.58 7.82 11.70
CA SER A 62 -12.85 7.74 12.98
C SER A 62 -13.68 7.21 14.15
N LEU A 63 -15.01 7.19 14.06
CA LEU A 63 -15.89 6.72 15.13
C LEU A 63 -16.12 5.21 15.11
N GLN A 64 -15.80 4.54 13.99
CA GLN A 64 -16.05 3.12 13.76
C GLN A 64 -14.99 2.19 14.38
N SER A 65 -13.96 2.73 15.05
CA SER A 65 -12.83 1.95 15.61
C SER A 65 -12.89 1.74 17.13
N SER A 66 -13.93 2.23 17.82
CA SER A 66 -13.95 2.25 19.29
C SER A 66 -15.01 1.39 19.99
N ASP A 67 -15.97 0.81 19.27
CA ASP A 67 -16.95 -0.09 19.89
C ASP A 67 -17.22 -1.29 18.98
N GLY A 68 -17.04 -2.50 19.50
CA GLY A 68 -17.13 -3.77 18.76
C GLY A 68 -18.54 -4.18 18.31
N SER A 69 -19.44 -3.23 18.08
CA SER A 69 -20.80 -3.48 17.62
C SER A 69 -20.99 -3.04 16.17
N GLU A 70 -21.27 -4.04 15.32
CA GLU A 70 -21.85 -3.95 13.98
C GLU A 70 -21.20 -2.95 13.01
N SER A 71 -20.35 -3.51 12.14
CA SER A 71 -19.86 -2.89 10.93
C SER A 71 -21.03 -2.49 10.01
N VAL A 72 -21.58 -1.30 10.20
CA VAL A 72 -22.37 -0.66 9.16
C VAL A 72 -21.38 -0.21 8.08
N SER A 73 -21.32 -1.01 7.02
CA SER A 73 -20.59 -0.75 5.79
C SER A 73 -21.06 0.58 5.17
N GLY A 74 -20.48 1.69 5.63
CA GLY A 74 -20.69 3.03 5.08
C GLY A 74 -20.07 3.24 3.70
N PHE A 75 -19.60 2.17 3.04
CA PHE A 75 -19.18 2.19 1.64
C PHE A 75 -20.31 1.79 0.67
N ASN A 76 -21.56 1.63 1.17
CA ASN A 76 -22.71 1.49 0.29
C ASN A 76 -23.01 2.83 -0.38
N SER A 77 -22.53 2.92 -1.61
CA SER A 77 -22.91 3.83 -2.67
C SER A 77 -24.43 3.89 -2.87
N GLU A 78 -25.15 4.58 -1.99
CA GLU A 78 -26.53 5.04 -2.26
C GLU A 78 -26.72 6.53 -1.97
N ILE A 79 -25.78 7.18 -1.27
CA ILE A 79 -25.75 8.65 -1.15
C ILE A 79 -24.56 9.19 -1.96
N GLY A 80 -24.78 9.36 -3.26
CA GLY A 80 -24.33 10.50 -4.07
C GLY A 80 -22.90 11.06 -3.95
N SER A 81 -21.91 10.36 -3.40
CA SER A 81 -20.54 10.90 -3.38
C SER A 81 -19.95 10.82 -4.79
N GLU A 82 -20.00 11.94 -5.50
CA GLU A 82 -19.45 12.12 -6.85
C GLU A 82 -17.92 12.15 -6.86
N SER A 83 -17.26 12.26 -5.70
CA SER A 83 -15.81 12.40 -5.61
C SER A 83 -15.11 11.09 -5.97
N PRO A 84 -14.38 11.03 -7.10
CA PRO A 84 -13.72 9.80 -7.52
C PRO A 84 -12.61 9.36 -6.56
N THR A 85 -12.05 10.30 -5.79
CA THR A 85 -11.04 10.07 -4.75
C THR A 85 -11.59 9.25 -3.59
N LEU A 86 -12.88 9.39 -3.28
CA LEU A 86 -13.53 8.61 -2.24
C LEU A 86 -13.87 7.18 -2.70
N ARG A 87 -14.13 6.99 -4.00
CA ARG A 87 -14.46 5.67 -4.56
C ARG A 87 -13.25 4.80 -4.86
N LEU A 88 -12.18 5.41 -5.38
CA LEU A 88 -10.99 4.71 -5.90
C LEU A 88 -9.74 4.96 -5.06
N GLY A 89 -9.87 5.70 -3.96
CA GLY A 89 -8.78 6.03 -3.05
C GLY A 89 -8.68 5.09 -1.87
N HIS A 90 -7.58 5.23 -1.15
CA HIS A 90 -7.37 4.60 0.14
C HIS A 90 -7.52 5.60 1.28
N SER A 91 -7.93 5.09 2.44
CA SER A 91 -8.02 5.87 3.66
C SER A 91 -6.65 6.00 4.31
N ILE A 92 -6.35 7.18 4.84
CA ILE A 92 -5.13 7.45 5.60
C ILE A 92 -5.49 8.08 6.96
N PRO A 93 -4.86 7.66 8.05
CA PRO A 93 -5.14 8.17 9.39
C PRO A 93 -4.66 9.62 9.52
N GLY A 94 -5.45 10.45 10.20
CA GLY A 94 -5.14 11.85 10.40
C GLY A 94 -5.45 12.30 11.83
N THR A 95 -4.69 13.28 12.31
CA THR A 95 -4.98 13.96 13.58
C THR A 95 -5.29 15.42 13.32
N LEU A 96 -6.48 15.85 13.73
CA LEU A 96 -6.95 17.23 13.70
C LEU A 96 -6.62 17.92 15.04
N LEU A 97 -5.92 19.05 14.96
CA LEU A 97 -5.62 19.93 16.08
C LEU A 97 -6.28 21.27 15.82
N ASN A 98 -7.37 21.56 16.54
CA ASN A 98 -8.09 22.82 16.38
C ASN A 98 -7.84 23.75 17.57
N THR A 99 -7.25 24.90 17.29
CA THR A 99 -6.95 25.92 18.32
C THR A 99 -8.12 26.90 18.49
N ASN A 100 -8.31 27.39 19.71
CA ASN A 100 -9.35 28.36 20.03
C ASN A 100 -8.99 29.79 19.66
N SER A 101 -7.69 30.14 19.66
CA SER A 101 -7.21 31.47 19.33
C SER A 101 -6.29 31.46 18.11
N LEU A 102 -6.36 32.52 17.29
CA LEU A 102 -5.47 32.70 16.14
C LEU A 102 -4.00 32.83 16.58
N ASP A 103 -3.75 33.39 17.76
CA ASP A 103 -2.41 33.54 18.29
C ASP A 103 -1.80 32.18 18.66
N SER A 104 -2.60 31.27 19.27
CA SER A 104 -2.18 29.88 19.51
C SER A 104 -1.83 29.18 18.20
N PHE A 105 -2.65 29.32 17.16
CA PHE A 105 -2.38 28.74 15.83
C PHE A 105 -1.06 29.25 15.21
N LYS A 106 -0.78 30.54 15.35
CA LYS A 106 0.45 31.14 14.79
C LYS A 106 1.70 30.66 15.52
N ASN A 107 1.62 30.62 16.85
CA ASN A 107 2.75 30.39 17.75
C ASN A 107 3.01 28.92 18.09
N ILE A 108 2.11 28.00 17.73
CA ILE A 108 2.34 26.56 17.93
C ILE A 108 3.61 26.10 17.21
N ASP A 109 4.42 25.27 17.87
CA ASP A 109 5.64 24.71 17.28
C ASP A 109 5.30 23.62 16.27
N LYS A 110 5.14 24.01 15.00
CA LYS A 110 4.88 23.08 13.89
C LYS A 110 5.99 22.06 13.69
N THR A 111 7.23 22.38 14.08
CA THR A 111 8.34 21.44 13.98
C THR A 111 8.22 20.34 15.02
N ALA A 112 7.85 20.70 16.25
CA ALA A 112 7.54 19.72 17.29
C ALA A 112 6.36 18.83 16.90
N LEU A 113 5.29 19.40 16.32
CA LEU A 113 4.16 18.62 15.79
C LEU A 113 4.59 17.62 14.71
N LEU A 114 5.38 18.08 13.73
CA LEU A 114 5.94 17.23 12.67
C LEU A 114 6.80 16.09 13.26
N ARG A 115 7.68 16.40 14.22
CA ARG A 115 8.54 15.40 14.87
C ARG A 115 7.74 14.38 15.66
N LYS A 116 6.70 14.81 16.39
CA LYS A 116 5.80 13.92 17.12
C LYS A 116 5.13 12.93 16.17
N ALA A 117 4.50 13.43 15.10
CA ALA A 117 3.84 12.58 14.12
C ALA A 117 4.80 11.62 13.41
N ALA A 118 6.04 12.07 13.11
CA ALA A 118 7.07 11.20 12.56
C ALA A 118 7.53 10.12 13.55
N ALA A 119 7.62 10.44 14.85
CA ALA A 119 7.97 9.47 15.89
C ALA A 119 6.91 8.37 16.02
N GLU A 120 5.63 8.71 15.90
CA GLU A 120 4.56 7.71 15.92
C GLU A 120 4.67 6.74 14.72
N ILE A 121 5.09 7.20 13.53
CA ILE A 121 5.41 6.30 12.40
C ILE A 121 6.53 5.32 12.78
N VAL A 122 7.58 5.79 13.45
CA VAL A 122 8.68 4.92 13.91
C VAL A 122 8.19 3.89 14.91
N VAL A 123 7.31 4.29 15.85
CA VAL A 123 6.70 3.38 16.82
C VAL A 123 5.89 2.30 16.12
N ASP A 124 5.08 2.65 15.12
CA ASP A 124 4.25 1.68 14.40
C ASP A 124 5.08 0.75 13.51
N ILE A 125 6.20 1.21 12.98
CA ILE A 125 7.18 0.35 12.30
C ILE A 125 7.80 -0.64 13.30
N ALA A 126 8.25 -0.16 14.46
CA ALA A 126 8.95 -0.98 15.46
C ALA A 126 8.02 -2.01 16.13
N SER A 127 6.75 -1.68 16.32
CA SER A 127 5.75 -2.57 16.92
C SER A 127 5.21 -3.62 15.94
N GLY A 128 5.45 -3.46 14.64
CA GLY A 128 4.84 -4.28 13.58
C GLY A 128 3.43 -3.82 13.18
N ALA A 129 2.86 -2.78 13.81
CA ALA A 129 1.54 -2.26 13.45
C ALA A 129 1.51 -1.76 11.99
N ALA A 130 2.57 -1.11 11.52
CA ALA A 130 2.68 -0.63 10.14
C ALA A 130 2.84 -1.77 9.09
N GLU A 131 3.19 -2.97 9.54
CA GLU A 131 3.22 -4.17 8.69
C GLU A 131 1.81 -4.74 8.49
N GLU A 132 1.02 -4.78 9.58
CA GLU A 132 -0.39 -5.20 9.56
C GLU A 132 -1.27 -4.17 8.84
N ASP A 133 -1.07 -2.87 9.12
CA ASP A 133 -1.76 -1.77 8.48
C ASP A 133 -0.77 -0.75 7.88
N PRO A 134 -0.46 -0.86 6.58
CA PRO A 134 0.45 0.05 5.89
C PRO A 134 -0.07 1.49 5.77
N SER A 135 -1.35 1.76 6.04
CA SER A 135 -1.90 3.13 6.02
C SER A 135 -1.30 4.01 7.12
N LEU A 136 -0.80 3.41 8.20
CA LEU A 136 -0.09 4.12 9.28
C LEU A 136 1.18 4.84 8.79
N LEU A 137 1.76 4.40 7.66
CA LEU A 137 2.93 5.03 7.03
C LEU A 137 2.59 6.32 6.29
N THR A 138 1.31 6.57 5.97
CA THR A 138 0.85 7.72 5.18
C THR A 138 0.06 8.73 6.01
N ARG A 139 0.16 8.68 7.35
CA ARG A 139 -0.58 9.56 8.25
C ARG A 139 -0.34 11.05 7.99
N PHE A 140 -1.27 11.88 8.44
CA PHE A 140 -1.12 13.34 8.39
C PHE A 140 -1.59 14.02 9.68
N VAL A 141 -1.20 15.28 9.85
CA VAL A 141 -1.74 16.17 10.88
C VAL A 141 -2.37 17.37 10.19
N LEU A 142 -3.56 17.75 10.63
CA LEU A 142 -4.27 18.94 10.18
C LEU A 142 -4.39 19.91 11.37
N LEU A 143 -3.61 20.98 11.35
CA LEU A 143 -3.72 22.06 12.32
C LEU A 143 -4.73 23.08 11.81
N THR A 144 -5.69 23.51 12.63
CA THR A 144 -6.72 24.48 12.26
C THR A 144 -6.93 25.55 13.33
N HIS A 145 -7.47 26.68 12.88
CA HIS A 145 -8.15 27.67 13.68
C HIS A 145 -9.41 28.12 12.94
N ALA A 146 -10.57 27.87 13.55
CA ALA A 146 -11.86 28.30 13.01
C ALA A 146 -12.34 29.57 13.74
N ASP A 147 -12.37 30.71 13.04
CA ASP A 147 -13.05 31.93 13.47
C ASP A 147 -14.53 31.83 13.09
N LEU A 148 -15.32 31.28 14.00
CA LEU A 148 -16.76 31.04 13.79
C LEU A 148 -17.59 32.32 13.69
N LYS A 149 -17.04 33.48 14.10
CA LYS A 149 -17.73 34.77 13.98
C LYS A 149 -17.67 35.30 12.55
N LYS A 150 -16.53 35.10 11.89
CA LYS A 150 -16.29 35.57 10.52
C LYS A 150 -16.41 34.47 9.47
N TYR A 151 -16.58 33.22 9.90
CA TYR A 151 -16.49 32.03 9.05
C TYR A 151 -15.17 31.97 8.27
N ILE A 152 -14.06 32.33 8.93
CA ILE A 152 -12.71 32.27 8.37
C ILE A 152 -11.97 31.10 9.01
N TYR A 153 -11.40 30.23 8.17
CA TYR A 153 -10.67 29.05 8.60
C TYR A 153 -9.20 29.15 8.19
N TYR A 154 -8.32 29.12 9.18
CA TYR A 154 -6.88 29.01 8.98
C TYR A 154 -6.49 27.55 9.16
N TYR A 155 -5.67 27.01 8.26
CA TYR A 155 -5.27 25.61 8.34
C TYR A 155 -3.86 25.38 7.81
N TRP A 156 -3.26 24.28 8.27
CA TRP A 156 -1.99 23.80 7.78
C TRP A 156 -1.92 22.27 7.90
N PHE A 157 -1.68 21.61 6.76
CA PHE A 157 -1.37 20.19 6.69
C PHE A 157 0.11 19.91 6.94
N CYS A 158 0.35 18.82 7.67
CA CYS A 158 1.66 18.25 7.90
C CYS A 158 1.63 16.78 7.45
N PHE A 159 2.48 16.45 6.48
CA PHE A 159 2.70 15.09 6.00
C PHE A 159 4.06 14.59 6.51
N PRO A 160 4.13 13.97 7.71
CA PRO A 160 5.38 13.52 8.31
C PRO A 160 6.10 12.53 7.40
N THR A 161 7.37 12.81 7.12
CA THR A 161 8.24 11.88 6.40
C THR A 161 9.59 11.72 7.05
N ILE A 162 10.03 10.47 7.15
CA ILE A 162 11.30 10.11 7.76
C ILE A 162 12.38 10.13 6.68
N LYS A 163 13.48 10.83 6.95
CA LYS A 163 14.63 10.86 6.06
C LYS A 163 15.53 9.66 6.35
N VAL A 164 15.44 8.63 5.51
CA VAL A 164 16.43 7.53 5.48
C VAL A 164 17.74 8.03 4.85
N ASN A 165 18.87 7.41 5.21
CA ASN A 165 20.13 7.50 4.44
C ASN A 165 19.84 7.39 2.93
N PRO A 166 20.60 8.10 2.06
CA PRO A 166 20.19 8.31 0.69
C PRO A 166 19.98 6.97 -0.04
N ALA A 167 18.72 6.62 -0.28
CA ALA A 167 18.37 5.51 -1.14
C ALA A 167 18.92 5.82 -2.54
N SER A 168 19.90 5.04 -2.96
CA SER A 168 20.49 5.13 -4.29
C SER A 168 19.64 4.33 -5.26
N LEU A 169 19.17 5.00 -6.31
CA LEU A 169 18.54 4.34 -7.45
C LEU A 169 19.61 3.52 -8.17
N ARG A 170 19.35 2.22 -8.35
CA ARG A 170 20.19 1.34 -9.19
C ARG A 170 19.97 1.56 -10.68
N SER A 171 18.77 2.00 -11.06
CA SER A 171 18.39 2.35 -12.43
C SER A 171 17.47 3.57 -12.42
N PRO A 172 17.41 4.35 -13.51
CA PRO A 172 16.39 5.39 -13.64
C PRO A 172 14.98 4.78 -13.58
N PRO A 173 13.98 5.55 -13.14
CA PRO A 173 12.57 5.16 -13.26
C PRO A 173 12.24 4.87 -14.73
N ARG A 174 11.53 3.77 -14.96
CA ARG A 174 11.08 3.33 -16.28
C ARG A 174 9.61 2.93 -16.20
N ARG A 175 8.93 3.03 -17.33
CA ARG A 175 7.56 2.55 -17.51
C ARG A 175 7.51 1.05 -17.29
N LEU A 176 6.39 0.54 -16.80
CA LEU A 176 6.24 -0.90 -16.54
C LEU A 176 6.36 -1.70 -17.86
N SER A 177 5.78 -1.17 -18.95
CA SER A 177 5.85 -1.78 -20.29
C SER A 177 7.27 -1.83 -20.87
N ASP A 178 8.11 -0.87 -20.49
CA ASP A 178 9.48 -0.74 -21.03
C ASP A 178 10.47 -1.57 -20.20
N ALA A 179 10.10 -1.88 -18.95
CA ALA A 179 10.96 -2.58 -18.00
C ALA A 179 10.75 -4.10 -18.01
N LEU A 180 9.58 -4.58 -18.41
CA LEU A 180 9.18 -6.00 -18.33
C LEU A 180 8.57 -6.50 -19.65
N ASP A 181 8.47 -7.83 -19.78
CA ASP A 181 7.74 -8.46 -20.88
C ASP A 181 6.28 -7.95 -20.94
N PRO A 182 5.72 -7.68 -22.14
CA PRO A 182 4.37 -7.12 -22.27
C PRO A 182 3.26 -7.96 -21.61
N ILE A 183 3.36 -9.30 -21.63
CA ILE A 183 2.37 -10.19 -21.02
C ILE A 183 2.45 -10.08 -19.50
N LEU A 184 3.66 -10.07 -18.94
CA LEU A 184 3.88 -9.89 -17.51
C LEU A 184 3.44 -8.50 -17.04
N ALA A 185 3.80 -7.44 -17.77
CA ALA A 185 3.42 -6.06 -17.46
C ALA A 185 1.88 -5.90 -17.42
N ASN A 186 1.17 -6.51 -18.38
CA ASN A 186 -0.28 -6.51 -18.41
C ASN A 186 -0.88 -7.24 -17.20
N LYS A 187 -0.39 -8.45 -16.87
CA LYS A 187 -0.84 -9.22 -15.70
C LYS A 187 -0.64 -8.45 -14.38
N ILE A 188 0.53 -7.82 -14.21
CA ILE A 188 0.81 -6.96 -13.05
C ILE A 188 -0.18 -5.79 -12.98
N SER A 189 -0.46 -5.15 -14.11
CA SER A 189 -1.38 -4.00 -14.17
C SER A 189 -2.81 -4.41 -13.76
N LEU A 190 -3.31 -5.53 -14.28
CA LEU A 190 -4.62 -6.07 -13.92
C LEU A 190 -4.72 -6.41 -12.43
N VAL A 191 -3.67 -6.99 -11.84
CA VAL A 191 -3.60 -7.31 -10.42
C VAL A 191 -3.59 -6.05 -9.55
N CYS A 192 -2.84 -5.02 -9.96
CA CYS A 192 -2.83 -3.72 -9.29
C CYS A 192 -4.18 -3.01 -9.38
N ASP A 193 -4.88 -3.10 -10.51
CA ASP A 193 -6.22 -2.53 -10.68
C ASP A 193 -7.25 -3.26 -9.81
N ALA A 194 -7.21 -4.60 -9.80
CA ALA A 194 -8.08 -5.41 -8.94
C ALA A 194 -7.86 -5.10 -7.45
N TRP A 195 -6.61 -4.94 -7.02
CA TRP A 195 -6.28 -4.55 -5.65
C TRP A 195 -6.89 -3.20 -5.26
N ARG A 196 -6.78 -2.20 -6.13
CA ARG A 196 -7.30 -0.84 -5.86
C ARG A 196 -8.82 -0.75 -5.94
N ASN A 197 -9.45 -1.62 -6.73
CA ASN A 197 -10.89 -1.65 -6.93
C ASN A 197 -11.62 -2.63 -6.00
N SER A 198 -10.95 -3.23 -5.00
CA SER A 198 -11.57 -4.22 -4.12
C SER A 198 -12.80 -3.69 -3.37
N ASN A 199 -12.89 -2.38 -3.15
CA ASN A 199 -14.04 -1.72 -2.53
C ASN A 199 -15.27 -1.62 -3.46
N THR A 200 -15.10 -1.79 -4.78
CA THR A 200 -16.17 -1.61 -5.78
C THR A 200 -16.80 -2.94 -6.21
N SER A 201 -16.97 -3.87 -5.26
CA SER A 201 -17.51 -5.22 -5.50
C SER A 201 -19.01 -5.26 -5.85
N SER A 202 -19.58 -4.19 -6.42
CA SER A 202 -20.96 -4.15 -6.93
C SER A 202 -21.07 -3.97 -8.45
N LEU A 203 -19.97 -3.88 -9.19
CA LEU A 203 -20.00 -4.01 -10.65
C LEU A 203 -19.76 -5.47 -11.03
N SER A 204 -20.85 -6.24 -11.08
CA SER A 204 -20.88 -7.57 -11.66
C SER A 204 -20.23 -7.56 -13.06
N PRO A 205 -19.21 -8.40 -13.35
CA PRO A 205 -18.92 -8.74 -14.73
C PRO A 205 -20.09 -9.58 -15.27
N SER A 206 -20.58 -9.24 -16.46
CA SER A 206 -21.59 -10.03 -17.17
C SER A 206 -21.18 -11.51 -17.25
N PRO A 207 -22.12 -12.46 -17.08
CA PRO A 207 -21.79 -13.87 -17.00
C PRO A 207 -21.51 -14.41 -18.41
N SER A 208 -20.23 -14.52 -18.78
CA SER A 208 -19.84 -15.35 -19.92
C SER A 208 -18.46 -15.94 -19.69
N SER A 209 -18.40 -16.99 -18.88
CA SER A 209 -17.69 -18.25 -19.16
C SER A 209 -17.60 -19.07 -17.88
N SER A 210 -18.07 -20.30 -17.95
CA SER A 210 -17.94 -21.33 -16.91
C SER A 210 -16.46 -21.64 -16.66
N PRO A 211 -16.03 -21.88 -15.40
CA PRO A 211 -14.66 -22.29 -15.12
C PRO A 211 -14.47 -23.78 -15.43
N PRO A 212 -13.29 -24.21 -15.92
CA PRO A 212 -12.94 -25.61 -15.91
C PRO A 212 -12.60 -26.04 -14.48
N SER A 213 -13.18 -27.17 -14.08
CA SER A 213 -12.93 -27.84 -12.81
C SER A 213 -11.45 -28.21 -12.65
N SER A 214 -10.73 -27.54 -11.76
CA SER A 214 -9.48 -28.06 -11.21
C SER A 214 -9.45 -27.82 -9.70
N SER A 215 -9.41 -28.92 -8.96
CA SER A 215 -9.37 -28.97 -7.51
C SER A 215 -7.94 -28.69 -7.01
N LEU A 216 -7.67 -27.46 -6.63
CA LEU A 216 -6.51 -27.11 -5.79
C LEU A 216 -6.97 -26.96 -4.34
N PRO A 217 -6.16 -27.37 -3.35
CA PRO A 217 -6.52 -27.25 -1.94
C PRO A 217 -6.69 -25.78 -1.55
N ALA A 218 -7.70 -25.50 -0.73
CA ALA A 218 -8.23 -24.18 -0.37
C ALA A 218 -7.23 -23.19 0.29
N SER A 219 -5.96 -23.56 0.43
CA SER A 219 -4.90 -22.75 1.08
C SER A 219 -4.07 -21.90 0.10
N ILE A 220 -4.38 -21.95 -1.21
CA ILE A 220 -3.51 -21.42 -2.30
C ILE A 220 -4.13 -20.22 -3.04
N LEU A 221 -5.34 -19.77 -2.71
CA LEU A 221 -5.95 -18.65 -3.43
C LEU A 221 -5.41 -17.28 -2.96
N PRO A 222 -5.22 -16.31 -3.87
CA PRO A 222 -5.05 -14.91 -3.50
C PRO A 222 -6.25 -14.49 -2.65
N LEU A 223 -6.05 -14.29 -1.35
CA LEU A 223 -7.09 -13.74 -0.52
C LEU A 223 -7.23 -12.26 -0.91
N PRO A 224 -8.39 -11.83 -1.44
CA PRO A 224 -8.64 -10.39 -1.54
C PRO A 224 -8.50 -9.76 -0.14
N PRO A 225 -8.14 -8.48 -0.05
CA PRO A 225 -8.14 -7.79 1.24
C PRO A 225 -9.50 -8.00 1.93
N PRO A 226 -9.53 -8.09 3.27
CA PRO A 226 -10.76 -8.37 4.01
C PRO A 226 -11.86 -7.42 3.53
N SER A 227 -13.02 -7.99 3.20
CA SER A 227 -14.06 -7.44 2.31
C SER A 227 -14.75 -6.15 2.78
N ASN A 228 -14.27 -5.50 3.84
CA ASN A 228 -14.87 -4.33 4.46
C ASN A 228 -13.87 -3.17 4.72
N SER A 229 -12.62 -3.26 4.27
CA SER A 229 -11.61 -2.21 4.48
C SER A 229 -11.05 -1.64 3.18
N SER A 230 -10.84 -0.33 3.15
CA SER A 230 -10.20 0.38 2.04
C SER A 230 -8.83 -0.23 1.70
N PRO A 231 -8.43 -0.36 0.41
CA PRO A 231 -7.19 -1.03 0.05
C PRO A 231 -5.98 -0.28 0.60
N ALA A 232 -4.98 -1.00 1.10
CA ALA A 232 -3.79 -0.39 1.68
C ALA A 232 -2.93 0.34 0.62
N PRO A 233 -2.23 1.44 0.98
CA PRO A 233 -1.35 2.18 0.06
C PRO A 233 -0.17 1.39 -0.48
N PHE A 234 0.30 0.40 0.27
CA PHE A 234 1.44 -0.45 -0.06
C PHE A 234 1.02 -1.92 -0.01
N TRP A 235 1.37 -2.66 -1.05
CA TRP A 235 1.10 -4.09 -1.13
C TRP A 235 2.20 -4.80 -1.91
N ILE A 236 2.14 -6.12 -1.93
CA ILE A 236 3.13 -6.96 -2.59
C ILE A 236 2.54 -7.47 -3.89
N VAL A 237 3.34 -7.47 -4.95
CA VAL A 237 3.04 -8.20 -6.18
C VAL A 237 4.08 -9.31 -6.32
N ALA A 238 3.61 -10.55 -6.20
CA ALA A 238 4.44 -11.74 -6.35
C ALA A 238 4.24 -12.33 -7.76
N VAL A 239 5.35 -12.72 -8.39
CA VAL A 239 5.38 -13.37 -9.70
C VAL A 239 5.89 -14.79 -9.52
N ARG A 240 5.23 -15.76 -10.14
CA ARG A 240 5.63 -17.17 -10.16
C ARG A 240 5.75 -17.64 -11.61
N PHE A 241 6.83 -18.36 -11.90
CA PHE A 241 7.01 -19.04 -13.18
C PHE A 241 6.79 -20.54 -12.98
N ALA A 242 6.10 -21.18 -13.93
CA ALA A 242 5.95 -22.63 -13.88
C ALA A 242 7.29 -23.35 -14.04
N PRO A 243 7.48 -24.49 -13.35
CA PRO A 243 8.71 -25.27 -13.42
C PRO A 243 8.97 -25.74 -14.86
N GLY A 244 10.19 -25.51 -15.36
CA GLY A 244 10.62 -25.88 -16.72
C GLY A 244 10.60 -24.74 -17.74
N SER A 245 10.04 -23.58 -17.39
CA SER A 245 10.18 -22.36 -18.20
C SER A 245 11.48 -21.64 -17.84
N GLY A 246 12.57 -22.01 -18.53
CA GLY A 246 13.78 -21.19 -18.55
C GLY A 246 13.44 -19.79 -19.05
N SER A 247 14.26 -18.79 -18.69
CA SER A 247 14.07 -17.35 -18.91
C SER A 247 14.02 -16.88 -20.38
N GLY A 248 13.60 -17.73 -21.33
CA GLY A 248 13.70 -17.46 -22.76
C GLY A 248 12.70 -18.17 -23.69
N SER A 249 11.67 -18.88 -23.23
CA SER A 249 10.61 -19.40 -24.12
C SER A 249 9.23 -18.86 -23.75
N GLY A 250 8.61 -18.17 -24.70
CA GLY A 250 7.45 -17.30 -24.49
C GLY A 250 6.13 -17.96 -24.06
N SER A 251 5.31 -17.11 -23.44
CA SER A 251 3.84 -17.07 -23.42
C SER A 251 3.02 -18.14 -22.71
N GLY A 252 3.57 -19.00 -21.86
CA GLY A 252 2.80 -20.08 -21.22
C GLY A 252 2.21 -19.77 -19.84
N ASP A 253 3.06 -19.60 -18.83
CA ASP A 253 2.66 -20.00 -17.47
C ASP A 253 3.30 -19.12 -16.40
N VAL A 254 2.91 -17.83 -16.42
CA VAL A 254 3.31 -16.83 -15.42
C VAL A 254 2.09 -16.49 -14.56
N ASP A 255 2.16 -16.80 -13.28
CA ASP A 255 1.14 -16.42 -12.30
C ASP A 255 1.57 -15.14 -11.59
N VAL A 256 0.63 -14.20 -11.44
CA VAL A 256 0.86 -12.91 -10.77
C VAL A 256 -0.27 -12.70 -9.78
N ALA A 257 0.08 -12.42 -8.53
CA ALA A 257 -0.90 -12.19 -7.47
C ALA A 257 -0.47 -11.06 -6.54
N ALA A 258 -1.46 -10.30 -6.06
CA ALA A 258 -1.28 -9.29 -5.04
C ALA A 258 -1.50 -9.87 -3.64
N TYR A 259 -0.69 -9.44 -2.68
CA TYR A 259 -0.79 -9.84 -1.29
C TYR A 259 -0.70 -8.63 -0.34
N PRO A 260 -1.39 -8.68 0.81
CA PRO A 260 -1.18 -7.70 1.89
C PRO A 260 0.28 -7.62 2.31
N LEU A 261 0.71 -6.45 2.80
CA LEU A 261 2.11 -6.23 3.16
C LEU A 261 2.62 -7.24 4.19
N LYS A 262 1.82 -7.60 5.21
CA LYS A 262 2.16 -8.60 6.24
C LYS A 262 2.60 -9.97 5.74
N ASP A 263 2.22 -10.35 4.52
CA ASP A 263 2.59 -11.63 3.95
C ASP A 263 4.04 -11.67 3.41
N TRP A 264 4.77 -10.55 3.45
CA TRP A 264 6.10 -10.44 2.84
C TRP A 264 7.11 -11.46 3.36
N ARG A 265 7.11 -11.76 4.67
CA ARG A 265 8.03 -12.76 5.25
C ARG A 265 7.76 -14.16 4.69
N ARG A 266 6.48 -14.54 4.60
CA ARG A 266 6.03 -15.82 4.05
C ARG A 266 6.44 -15.95 2.58
N LEU A 267 6.20 -14.90 1.79
CA LEU A 267 6.53 -14.87 0.37
C LEU A 267 8.05 -14.88 0.13
N ARG A 268 8.83 -14.26 1.02
CA ARG A 268 10.29 -14.28 0.96
C ARG A 268 10.87 -15.67 1.22
N LEU A 269 10.33 -16.43 2.18
CA LEU A 269 10.77 -17.81 2.42
C LEU A 269 10.56 -18.70 1.18
N GLN A 270 9.42 -18.54 0.49
CA GLN A 270 9.13 -19.26 -0.76
C GLN A 270 10.07 -18.92 -1.92
N ARG A 271 10.82 -17.81 -1.83
CA ARG A 271 11.86 -17.44 -2.79
C ARG A 271 13.21 -18.11 -2.47
N CYS A 272 13.53 -18.32 -1.19
CA CYS A 272 14.81 -18.87 -0.76
C CYS A 272 14.95 -20.39 -1.00
N ASP A 273 13.84 -21.12 -1.11
CA ASP A 273 13.86 -22.57 -1.39
C ASP A 273 14.52 -22.92 -2.75
N LEU A 274 14.72 -21.94 -3.65
CA LEU A 274 15.54 -22.13 -4.87
C LEU A 274 17.05 -22.24 -4.60
N GLY A 275 17.54 -21.74 -3.46
CA GLY A 275 18.99 -21.60 -3.18
C GLY A 275 19.61 -22.82 -2.52
N SER A 276 18.84 -23.62 -1.78
CA SER A 276 19.33 -24.80 -1.05
C SER A 276 19.38 -26.07 -1.91
N ASP A 277 18.57 -26.16 -2.96
CA ASP A 277 18.51 -27.36 -3.82
C ASP A 277 19.65 -27.47 -4.85
N LEU A 278 20.48 -26.42 -4.98
CA LEU A 278 21.71 -26.48 -5.78
C LEU A 278 22.93 -26.99 -4.98
N ALA A 279 22.77 -27.28 -3.69
CA ALA A 279 23.88 -27.62 -2.80
C ALA A 279 23.74 -28.93 -2.01
N VAL A 280 22.82 -29.85 -2.34
CA VAL A 280 22.90 -31.23 -1.84
C VAL A 280 22.25 -32.18 -2.85
N ASN A 281 23.02 -32.72 -3.79
CA ASN A 281 22.71 -33.99 -4.44
C ASN A 281 24.02 -34.67 -4.87
N SER A 282 24.84 -35.01 -3.88
CA SER A 282 25.71 -36.19 -4.01
C SER A 282 24.80 -37.41 -4.04
N ILE A 283 24.54 -37.90 -5.25
CA ILE A 283 23.79 -39.13 -5.54
C ILE A 283 24.46 -40.30 -4.80
N PRO A 284 23.77 -41.03 -3.90
CA PRO A 284 24.26 -42.34 -3.47
C PRO A 284 24.02 -43.34 -4.59
N ASN A 285 25.00 -44.22 -4.84
CA ASN A 285 24.90 -45.31 -5.82
C ASN A 285 23.56 -46.08 -5.69
N PRO A 286 22.87 -46.38 -6.79
CA PRO A 286 21.63 -47.16 -6.73
C PRO A 286 21.91 -48.62 -6.39
N ASP A 287 21.17 -49.14 -5.42
CA ASP A 287 21.09 -50.56 -5.05
C ASP A 287 20.53 -51.37 -6.24
N PRO A 288 21.17 -52.46 -6.68
CA PRO A 288 20.80 -53.17 -7.92
C PRO A 288 19.56 -54.09 -7.81
N ASN A 289 18.76 -54.02 -6.73
CA ASN A 289 17.67 -54.98 -6.48
C ASN A 289 16.34 -54.31 -6.06
N LEU A 290 15.86 -53.31 -6.79
CA LEU A 290 14.53 -52.73 -6.58
C LEU A 290 13.65 -52.83 -7.83
N ASP A 291 12.50 -53.48 -7.67
CA ASP A 291 11.48 -53.75 -8.68
C ASP A 291 10.95 -52.48 -9.37
N PRO A 292 10.77 -52.46 -10.70
CA PRO A 292 10.44 -51.25 -11.46
C PRO A 292 8.98 -50.78 -11.38
N ASN A 293 8.17 -51.29 -10.44
CA ASN A 293 6.71 -51.07 -10.43
C ASN A 293 6.12 -50.48 -9.13
N THR A 294 6.93 -49.89 -8.26
CA THR A 294 6.39 -49.09 -7.14
C THR A 294 6.34 -47.61 -7.52
N GLY A 295 5.14 -47.14 -7.86
CA GLY A 295 4.86 -45.73 -8.10
C GLY A 295 5.13 -44.91 -6.86
N HIS A 296 6.28 -44.23 -6.82
CA HIS A 296 6.50 -43.11 -5.91
C HIS A 296 5.56 -41.96 -6.30
N PRO A 297 4.85 -41.32 -5.36
CA PRO A 297 4.17 -40.08 -5.66
C PRO A 297 5.22 -39.04 -6.04
N THR A 298 5.21 -38.60 -7.30
CA THR A 298 5.98 -37.45 -7.77
C THR A 298 5.67 -36.27 -6.84
N PRO A 299 6.66 -35.63 -6.19
CA PRO A 299 6.37 -34.47 -5.37
C PRO A 299 5.75 -33.42 -6.29
N LEU A 300 4.52 -32.97 -5.97
CA LEU A 300 3.89 -31.83 -6.62
C LEU A 300 4.92 -30.70 -6.62
N ALA A 301 5.41 -30.32 -7.80
CA ALA A 301 6.34 -29.20 -7.92
C ALA A 301 5.63 -27.95 -7.37
N LYS A 302 6.07 -27.50 -6.19
CA LYS A 302 5.50 -26.30 -5.55
C LYS A 302 5.90 -25.12 -6.42
N SER A 303 4.90 -24.39 -6.93
CA SER A 303 5.12 -23.12 -7.64
C SER A 303 5.79 -22.12 -6.69
N THR A 304 7.09 -21.88 -6.88
CA THR A 304 7.92 -20.98 -6.05
C THR A 304 7.83 -19.55 -6.54
N VAL A 305 7.88 -18.58 -5.61
CA VAL A 305 7.91 -17.15 -5.97
C VAL A 305 9.27 -16.82 -6.59
N THR A 306 9.25 -16.41 -7.85
CA THR A 306 10.46 -16.15 -8.63
C THR A 306 10.84 -14.68 -8.62
N ASP A 307 9.85 -13.78 -8.52
CA ASP A 307 10.09 -12.35 -8.40
C ASP A 307 9.11 -11.66 -7.45
N PHE A 308 9.57 -10.57 -6.85
CA PHE A 308 8.91 -9.89 -5.74
C PHE A 308 8.99 -8.37 -5.91
N TYR A 309 7.83 -7.72 -6.00
CA TYR A 309 7.71 -6.27 -6.16
C TYR A 309 6.87 -5.67 -5.01
N VAL A 310 7.24 -4.46 -4.59
CA VAL A 310 6.36 -3.63 -3.75
C VAL A 310 5.62 -2.68 -4.66
N ALA A 311 4.30 -2.75 -4.65
CA ALA A 311 3.46 -1.78 -5.31
C ALA A 311 3.03 -0.68 -4.33
N PHE A 312 2.99 0.55 -4.83
CA PHE A 312 2.62 1.74 -4.09
C PHE A 312 1.58 2.53 -4.89
N SER A 313 0.43 2.82 -4.28
CA SER A 313 -0.60 3.70 -4.86
C SER A 313 -0.08 5.14 -4.83
N ASP A 314 0.53 5.58 -5.93
CA ASP A 314 1.33 6.80 -5.95
C ASP A 314 0.48 8.03 -6.34
N PRO A 315 0.28 9.01 -5.43
CA PRO A 315 -0.46 10.23 -5.74
C PRO A 315 0.36 11.23 -6.57
N SER A 316 1.66 10.99 -6.81
CA SER A 316 2.48 11.86 -7.65
C SER A 316 2.14 11.73 -9.13
N HIS A 317 2.12 12.85 -9.83
CA HIS A 317 1.99 12.92 -11.29
C HIS A 317 3.36 12.88 -12.01
N LEU A 318 4.48 13.02 -11.27
CA LEU A 318 5.82 13.14 -11.84
C LEU A 318 6.42 11.76 -12.14
N THR A 319 6.76 11.50 -13.40
CA THR A 319 7.33 10.23 -13.88
C THR A 319 8.60 9.80 -13.13
N ASP A 320 9.44 10.75 -12.72
CA ASP A 320 10.73 10.52 -12.10
C ASP A 320 10.77 10.70 -10.57
N ALA A 321 9.67 11.15 -9.97
CA ALA A 321 9.59 11.48 -8.55
C ALA A 321 8.29 10.92 -7.92
N PRO A 322 8.34 9.79 -7.22
CA PRO A 322 7.19 9.27 -6.48
C PRO A 322 6.82 10.18 -5.31
N ALA A 323 5.61 10.04 -4.79
CA ALA A 323 5.17 10.84 -3.66
C ALA A 323 6.03 10.60 -2.41
N MET A 324 6.15 11.64 -1.57
CA MET A 324 6.97 11.61 -0.36
C MET A 324 6.59 10.49 0.62
N SER A 325 5.36 9.99 0.61
CA SER A 325 4.94 8.85 1.45
C SER A 325 5.75 7.57 1.20
N LEU A 326 6.32 7.39 0.00
CA LEU A 326 7.23 6.27 -0.27
C LEU A 326 8.47 6.30 0.64
N ARG A 327 8.91 7.47 1.14
CA ARG A 327 10.03 7.55 2.10
C ARG A 327 9.75 6.79 3.39
N ASN A 328 8.52 6.82 3.88
CA ASN A 328 8.13 6.12 5.09
C ASN A 328 8.16 4.61 4.88
N PHE A 329 7.72 4.15 3.70
CA PHE A 329 7.89 2.75 3.32
C PHE A 329 9.36 2.34 3.21
N LEU A 330 10.23 3.18 2.63
CA LEU A 330 11.67 2.87 2.58
C LEU A 330 12.29 2.81 3.98
N THR A 331 11.78 3.59 4.94
CA THR A 331 12.17 3.51 6.35
C THR A 331 11.73 2.18 6.96
N PHE A 332 10.46 1.81 6.75
CA PHE A 332 9.92 0.51 7.13
C PHE A 332 10.78 -0.62 6.57
N ALA A 333 11.03 -0.62 5.27
CA ALA A 333 11.78 -1.66 4.59
C ALA A 333 13.23 -1.78 5.09
N ALA A 334 13.85 -0.65 5.44
CA ALA A 334 15.20 -0.64 6.00
C ALA A 334 15.25 -1.16 7.44
N ALA A 335 14.21 -0.91 8.24
CA ALA A 335 14.10 -1.30 9.64
C ALA A 335 13.74 -2.79 9.81
N THR A 336 12.92 -3.34 8.90
CA THR A 336 12.43 -4.73 9.00
C THR A 336 13.25 -5.76 8.22
N ASP A 337 14.36 -5.34 7.61
CA ASP A 337 15.13 -6.13 6.63
C ASP A 337 14.26 -6.64 5.46
N PHE A 338 13.28 -5.84 5.03
CA PHE A 338 12.33 -6.23 4.00
C PHE A 338 13.00 -6.62 2.67
N GLY A 339 14.05 -5.89 2.27
CA GLY A 339 14.80 -6.15 1.03
C GLY A 339 15.74 -7.34 1.11
N GLY A 340 16.12 -7.77 2.32
CA GLY A 340 16.93 -8.93 2.57
C GLY A 340 18.43 -8.70 2.65
N GLY A 341 18.95 -8.86 3.87
CA GLY A 341 20.33 -9.06 4.25
C GLY A 341 20.36 -10.07 5.39
N GLY A 342 20.45 -11.36 5.04
CA GLY A 342 20.76 -12.40 6.02
C GLY A 342 22.23 -12.28 6.39
N GLY A 343 22.52 -11.78 7.58
CA GLY A 343 23.88 -11.74 8.10
C GLY A 343 23.90 -11.06 9.46
N ALA A 344 24.35 -11.80 10.48
CA ALA A 344 24.70 -11.24 11.78
C ALA A 344 25.59 -10.01 11.61
N GLU A 345 25.42 -9.03 12.50
CA GLU A 345 26.26 -7.84 12.59
C GLU A 345 27.74 -8.22 12.46
N GLY A 346 28.38 -7.90 11.33
CA GLY A 346 29.81 -8.19 11.16
C GLY A 346 30.36 -8.23 9.73
N GLU A 347 29.59 -8.64 8.73
CA GLU A 347 30.09 -8.75 7.34
C GLU A 347 29.28 -7.88 6.38
N GLY A 348 29.98 -7.14 5.52
CA GLY A 348 29.43 -6.16 4.57
C GLY A 348 28.62 -6.79 3.43
N HIS A 349 27.57 -7.54 3.74
CA HIS A 349 26.67 -8.12 2.77
C HIS A 349 25.75 -7.05 2.19
N GLU A 350 25.86 -6.78 0.89
CA GLU A 350 25.03 -5.80 0.20
C GLU A 350 23.56 -6.24 0.22
N ARG A 351 22.66 -5.44 0.82
CA ARG A 351 21.21 -5.71 0.85
C ARG A 351 20.68 -5.86 -0.58
N ALA A 352 19.84 -6.86 -0.82
CA ALA A 352 19.24 -7.04 -2.12
C ALA A 352 18.35 -5.83 -2.48
N PRO A 353 18.33 -5.42 -3.76
CA PRO A 353 17.63 -4.21 -4.16
C PRO A 353 16.12 -4.40 -4.06
N LEU A 354 15.46 -3.40 -3.49
CA LEU A 354 14.01 -3.31 -3.49
C LEU A 354 13.49 -2.97 -4.89
N LYS A 355 12.57 -3.79 -5.42
CA LYS A 355 11.83 -3.50 -6.66
C LYS A 355 10.51 -2.81 -6.29
N VAL A 356 10.32 -1.58 -6.74
CA VAL A 356 9.13 -0.77 -6.43
C VAL A 356 8.38 -0.44 -7.72
N ILE A 357 7.06 -0.64 -7.71
CA ILE A 357 6.12 -0.24 -8.76
C ILE A 357 5.30 0.92 -8.21
N CYS A 358 5.48 2.11 -8.78
CA CYS A 358 4.65 3.27 -8.46
C CYS A 358 3.40 3.21 -9.35
N VAL A 359 2.28 2.77 -8.77
CA VAL A 359 1.02 2.57 -9.49
C VAL A 359 0.32 3.91 -9.64
N ARG A 360 0.11 4.32 -10.90
CA ARG A 360 -0.58 5.54 -11.31
C ARG A 360 -1.62 5.20 -12.37
N ASP A 361 -2.67 5.99 -12.43
CA ASP A 361 -3.79 5.85 -13.34
C ASP A 361 -3.65 6.72 -14.58
N SER A 362 -4.17 6.19 -15.68
CA SER A 362 -4.61 6.95 -16.84
C SER A 362 -6.02 6.51 -17.18
N LYS A 363 -6.99 7.44 -17.12
CA LYS A 363 -8.42 7.17 -17.38
C LYS A 363 -9.06 6.10 -16.48
N GLY A 364 -8.53 5.85 -15.28
CA GLY A 364 -9.11 4.94 -14.28
C GLY A 364 -8.58 3.50 -14.30
N PHE A 365 -7.57 3.22 -15.12
CA PHE A 365 -6.79 1.99 -15.09
C PHE A 365 -5.32 2.34 -14.89
N MET A 366 -4.53 1.40 -14.36
CA MET A 366 -3.10 1.59 -14.22
C MET A 366 -2.50 1.95 -15.59
N ASP A 367 -1.83 3.10 -15.66
CA ASP A 367 -1.08 3.47 -16.86
C ASP A 367 0.15 2.55 -16.93
N HIS A 368 0.35 1.91 -18.08
CA HIS A 368 1.57 1.14 -18.33
C HIS A 368 2.80 2.06 -18.49
N GLY A 369 2.57 3.38 -18.61
CA GLY A 369 3.55 4.42 -18.92
C GLY A 369 4.33 5.04 -17.76
#